data_AF-A0A952DDD1-F1
#
_entry.id   AF-A0A952DDD1-F1
#
_cell.length_a   1.000
_cell.length_b   1.000
_cell.length_c   1.000
_cell.angle_alpha   90.00
_cell.angle_beta   90.00
_cell.angle_gamma   90.00
#
_symmetry.space_group_name_H-M   'P 1'
#
loop_
_entity.id
_entity.type
_entity.pdbx_description
1 polymer ?
#
loop_
_entity_poly.entity_id
_entity_poly.type
_entity_poly.pdbx_seq_one_letter_code
_entity_poly.pdbx_strand_id
1 'polypeptide(L)'
;MKSHRTLYVDGEALPMVLGLRAGERTTAFTVASPRRAPVASWYLRLRDPAAHDPLWGLVRVEIARDGANEARCDLVSRWILAERAPVALPDPRWGAMAYGIRLTEEYLRAITR
;
A
#
# COMPACT_ATOMS: atom_id res chain seq x y z
N MET A 1 -9.34 -0.72 3.27
CA MET A 1 -8.26 -0.71 2.23
C MET A 1 -8.86 -0.32 0.88
N LYS A 2 -8.26 0.64 0.15
CA LYS A 2 -8.78 1.11 -1.15
C LYS A 2 -8.43 0.12 -2.27
N SER A 3 -9.37 -0.17 -3.17
CA SER A 3 -9.14 -0.98 -4.37
C SER A 3 -8.19 -0.24 -5.31
N HIS A 4 -7.02 -0.82 -5.58
CA HIS A 4 -6.02 -0.29 -6.52
C HIS A 4 -6.40 -0.65 -7.96
N ARG A 5 -7.44 -0.01 -8.49
CA ARG A 5 -7.79 -0.15 -9.92
C ARG A 5 -6.94 0.73 -10.83
N THR A 6 -6.19 1.69 -10.28
CA THR A 6 -5.34 2.60 -11.05
C THR A 6 -3.90 2.47 -10.61
N LEU A 7 -3.09 1.85 -11.46
CA LEU A 7 -1.64 1.92 -11.39
C LEU A 7 -1.19 3.20 -12.11
N TYR A 8 -0.39 4.01 -11.43
CA TYR A 8 0.28 5.20 -11.98
C TYR A 8 1.65 4.86 -12.59
N VAL A 9 1.72 3.70 -13.23
CA VAL A 9 2.93 3.21 -13.91
C VAL A 9 2.51 2.69 -15.28
N ASP A 10 3.28 3.03 -16.30
CA ASP A 10 3.13 2.59 -17.68
C ASP A 10 4.43 2.02 -18.23
N GLY A 11 4.32 1.31 -19.37
CA GLY A 11 5.46 0.76 -20.10
C GLY A 11 6.46 0.00 -19.22
N GLU A 12 7.72 0.44 -19.28
CA GLU A 12 8.87 -0.16 -18.61
C GLU A 12 8.82 -0.13 -17.07
N ALA A 13 8.03 0.77 -16.47
CA ALA A 13 7.93 0.86 -15.01
C ALA A 13 7.08 -0.27 -14.41
N LEU A 14 6.16 -0.85 -15.19
CA LEU A 14 5.24 -1.87 -14.70
C LEU A 14 5.96 -3.17 -14.28
N PRO A 15 6.85 -3.79 -15.08
CA PRO A 15 7.60 -4.97 -14.65
C PRO A 15 8.43 -4.72 -13.39
N MET A 16 9.03 -3.54 -13.25
CA MET A 16 9.79 -3.16 -12.05
C MET A 16 8.92 -3.15 -10.80
N VAL A 17 7.74 -2.52 -10.86
CA VAL A 17 6.81 -2.45 -9.72
C VAL A 17 6.25 -3.82 -9.37
N LEU A 18 5.90 -4.62 -10.39
CA LEU A 18 5.42 -5.98 -10.18
C LEU A 18 6.51 -6.90 -9.62
N GLY A 19 7.78 -6.65 -9.97
CA GLY A 19 8.95 -7.41 -9.51
C GLY A 19 9.47 -7.06 -8.11
N LEU A 20 8.90 -6.06 -7.42
CA LEU A 20 9.31 -5.70 -6.05
C LEU A 20 9.19 -6.90 -5.10
N ARG A 21 10.28 -7.19 -4.38
CA ARG A 21 10.32 -8.20 -3.31
C ARG A 21 9.68 -7.67 -2.04
N ALA A 22 9.25 -8.57 -1.16
CA ALA A 22 8.68 -8.18 0.13
C ALA A 22 9.63 -7.27 0.92
N GLY A 23 9.13 -6.10 1.33
CA GLY A 23 9.90 -5.05 2.01
C GLY A 23 10.47 -3.98 1.08
N GLU A 24 10.52 -4.21 -0.23
CA GLU A 24 11.02 -3.23 -1.20
C GLU A 24 9.93 -2.21 -1.58
N ARG A 25 10.39 -1.01 -1.93
CA ARG A 25 9.56 0.08 -2.42
C ARG A 25 10.17 0.75 -3.64
N THR A 26 9.34 1.43 -4.41
CA THR A 26 9.81 2.40 -5.39
C THR A 26 10.27 3.69 -4.70
N THR A 27 11.01 4.53 -5.43
CA THR A 27 11.14 5.95 -5.11
C THR A 27 9.76 6.63 -5.13
N ALA A 28 9.66 7.76 -4.43
CA ALA A 28 8.42 8.52 -4.41
C ALA A 28 8.25 9.31 -5.73
N PHE A 29 7.05 9.29 -6.27
CA PHE A 29 6.63 10.09 -7.42
C PHE A 29 5.45 10.98 -7.04
N THR A 30 5.27 12.11 -7.73
CA THR A 30 4.15 13.00 -7.43
C THR A 30 2.92 12.58 -8.23
N VAL A 31 1.80 12.37 -7.54
CA VAL A 31 0.49 12.26 -8.18
C VAL A 31 -0.25 13.58 -8.01
N ALA A 32 -0.42 14.29 -9.13
CA ALA A 32 -1.21 15.51 -9.19
C ALA A 32 -2.62 15.21 -9.72
N SER A 33 -3.62 15.92 -9.20
CA SER A 33 -5.00 15.85 -9.69
C SER A 33 -5.58 17.26 -9.71
N PRO A 34 -6.39 17.62 -10.72
CA PRO A 34 -7.06 18.93 -10.74
C PRO A 34 -8.01 19.15 -9.55
N ARG A 35 -8.46 18.08 -8.89
CA ARG A 35 -9.48 18.13 -7.83
C ARG A 35 -8.93 17.89 -6.42
N ARG A 36 -7.63 17.60 -6.26
CA ARG A 36 -7.03 17.20 -4.97
C ARG A 36 -5.64 17.79 -4.83
N ALA A 37 -5.25 18.06 -3.58
CA ALA A 37 -3.87 18.43 -3.28
C ALA A 37 -2.90 17.35 -3.80
N PRO A 38 -1.74 17.75 -4.36
CA PRO A 38 -0.75 16.80 -4.84
C PRO A 38 -0.21 15.96 -3.69
N VAL A 39 0.03 14.68 -3.96
CA VAL A 39 0.58 13.73 -2.98
C VAL A 39 1.88 13.13 -3.49
N ALA A 40 2.77 12.80 -2.57
CA ALA A 40 3.89 11.91 -2.85
C ALA A 40 3.40 10.47 -2.71
N SER A 41 3.60 9.67 -3.76
CA SER A 41 3.14 8.30 -3.87
C SER A 41 4.31 7.35 -4.13
N TRP A 42 4.24 6.15 -3.59
CA TRP A 42 5.17 5.08 -3.93
C TRP A 42 4.48 3.72 -3.81
N TYR A 43 5.02 2.71 -4.46
CA TYR A 43 4.58 1.33 -4.25
C TYR A 43 5.45 0.66 -3.21
N LEU A 44 4.83 -0.17 -2.38
CA LEU A 44 5.48 -0.97 -1.34
C LEU A 44 4.95 -2.40 -1.43
N ARG A 45 5.85 -3.39 -1.42
CA ARG A 45 5.48 -4.80 -1.38
C ARG A 45 5.46 -5.28 0.08
N LEU A 46 4.27 -5.61 0.58
CA LEU A 46 4.08 -6.10 1.95
C LEU A 46 4.38 -7.59 2.08
N ARG A 47 4.08 -8.41 1.07
CA ARG A 47 4.22 -9.87 1.13
C ARG A 47 4.81 -10.40 -0.16
N ASP A 48 5.44 -11.56 -0.07
CA ASP A 48 5.95 -12.26 -1.25
C ASP A 48 4.78 -12.64 -2.16
N PRO A 49 4.78 -12.27 -3.46
CA PRO A 49 3.76 -12.67 -4.42
C PRO A 49 3.88 -14.14 -4.87
N ALA A 50 4.87 -14.91 -4.40
CA ALA A 50 4.99 -16.33 -4.73
C ALA A 50 3.67 -17.09 -4.51
N ALA A 51 3.25 -17.84 -5.53
CA ALA A 51 1.97 -18.56 -5.59
C ALA A 51 0.69 -17.69 -5.59
N HIS A 52 0.82 -16.38 -5.79
CA HIS A 52 -0.30 -15.44 -5.91
C HIS A 52 -0.21 -14.60 -7.21
N ASP A 53 -1.21 -13.76 -7.45
CA ASP A 53 -1.17 -12.82 -8.57
C ASP A 53 -0.07 -11.75 -8.38
N PRO A 54 0.45 -11.12 -9.45
CA PRO A 54 1.54 -10.14 -9.33
C PRO A 54 1.23 -8.90 -8.47
N LEU A 55 -0.05 -8.58 -8.22
CA LEU A 55 -0.46 -7.46 -7.36
C LEU A 55 -0.58 -7.88 -5.89
N TRP A 56 -0.38 -9.16 -5.58
CA TRP A 56 -0.49 -9.69 -4.22
C TRP A 56 0.44 -9.00 -3.23
N GLY A 57 -0.14 -8.40 -2.20
CA GLY A 57 0.61 -7.65 -1.20
C GLY A 57 1.25 -6.35 -1.73
N LEU A 58 0.94 -5.92 -2.95
CA LEU A 58 1.33 -4.60 -3.43
C LEU A 58 0.37 -3.54 -2.91
N VAL A 59 0.90 -2.47 -2.33
CA VAL A 59 0.11 -1.30 -1.94
C VAL A 59 0.75 -0.03 -2.49
N ARG A 60 -0.08 0.96 -2.84
CA ARG A 60 0.34 2.34 -3.05
C ARG A 60 0.15 3.11 -1.76
N VAL A 61 1.22 3.73 -1.30
CA VAL A 61 1.22 4.60 -0.13
C VAL A 61 1.25 6.04 -0.62
N GLU A 62 0.50 6.92 0.04
CA GLU A 62 0.40 8.33 -0.31
C GLU A 62 0.52 9.19 0.96
N ILE A 63 1.33 10.24 0.89
CA ILE A 63 1.43 11.28 1.93
C ILE A 63 1.36 12.67 1.29
N ALA A 64 1.11 13.70 2.12
CA ALA A 64 1.16 15.09 1.66
C ALA A 64 2.54 15.41 1.06
N ARG A 65 2.55 16.05 -0.11
CA ARG A 65 3.79 16.38 -0.84
C ARG A 65 4.76 17.23 -0.02
N ASP A 66 4.24 18.20 0.74
CA ASP A 66 5.06 19.18 1.46
C ASP A 66 5.88 18.58 2.60
N GLY A 67 5.53 17.36 3.06
CA GLY A 67 6.28 16.61 4.07
C GLY A 67 7.05 15.42 3.50
N ALA A 68 7.11 15.26 2.18
CA ALA A 68 7.66 14.08 1.54
C ALA A 68 9.14 14.25 1.20
N ASN A 69 9.96 13.37 1.76
CA ASN A 69 11.31 13.08 1.29
C ASN A 69 11.55 11.56 1.41
N GLU A 70 12.60 11.05 0.77
CA GLU A 70 12.88 9.60 0.75
C GLU A 70 13.03 9.01 2.16
N ALA A 71 13.66 9.74 3.09
CA ALA A 71 13.80 9.29 4.49
C ALA A 71 12.44 9.16 5.21
N ARG A 72 11.49 10.05 4.93
CA ARG A 72 10.13 9.98 5.45
C ARG A 72 9.37 8.83 4.80
N CYS A 73 9.52 8.62 3.49
CA CYS A 73 8.94 7.48 2.78
C CYS A 73 9.45 6.14 3.32
N ASP A 74 10.76 6.04 3.62
CA ASP A 74 11.36 4.88 4.28
C ASP A 74 10.77 4.66 5.67
N LEU A 75 10.67 5.72 6.48
CA LEU A 75 10.12 5.67 7.83
C LEU A 75 8.67 5.16 7.82
N VAL A 76 7.82 5.75 6.97
CA VAL A 76 6.42 5.34 6.83
C VAL A 76 6.33 3.90 6.32
N SER A 77 7.17 3.50 5.36
CA SER A 77 7.19 2.14 4.84
C SER A 77 7.55 1.12 5.93
N ARG A 78 8.54 1.42 6.78
CA ARG A 78 8.89 0.57 7.93
C ARG A 78 7.71 0.38 8.89
N TRP A 79 6.98 1.45 9.21
CA TRP A 79 5.80 1.35 10.07
C TRP A 79 4.72 0.46 9.44
N ILE A 80 4.42 0.65 8.16
CA ILE A 80 3.44 -0.18 7.45
C ILE A 80 3.88 -1.66 7.42
N LEU A 81 5.17 -1.94 7.20
CA LEU A 81 5.71 -3.30 7.22
C LEU A 81 5.62 -3.96 8.60
N ALA A 82 5.70 -3.18 9.68
CA ALA A 82 5.54 -3.69 11.05
C ALA A 82 4.09 -4.14 11.33
N GLU A 83 3.11 -3.48 10.72
CA GLU A 83 1.66 -3.77 10.88
C GLU A 83 1.18 -5.04 10.14
N ARG A 84 2.10 -5.81 9.50
CA ARG A 84 1.77 -7.06 8.79
C ARG A 84 1.43 -8.22 9.72
N ALA A 85 1.81 -8.09 11.00
CA ALA A 85 1.57 -9.06 12.05
C ALA A 85 0.80 -8.39 13.20
N PRO A 86 -0.28 -9.00 13.72
CA PRO A 86 -0.88 -10.27 13.27
C PRO A 86 -1.48 -10.18 11.85
N VAL A 87 -1.76 -11.34 11.23
CA VAL A 87 -2.35 -11.39 9.87
C VAL A 87 -3.86 -11.21 9.93
N ALA A 88 -4.44 -10.58 8.92
CA ALA A 88 -5.88 -10.29 8.87
C ALA A 88 -6.75 -11.45 8.35
N LEU A 89 -6.29 -12.69 8.46
CA LEU A 89 -7.12 -13.86 8.12
C LEU A 89 -8.38 -13.90 9.03
N PRO A 90 -9.54 -14.35 8.51
CA PRO A 90 -9.76 -14.90 7.17
C PRO A 90 -10.14 -13.86 6.09
N ASP A 91 -9.93 -12.56 6.29
CA ASP A 91 -10.30 -11.55 5.28
C ASP A 91 -9.52 -11.75 3.96
N PRO A 92 -10.19 -11.81 2.80
CA PRO A 92 -9.52 -12.07 1.51
C PRO A 92 -8.47 -11.01 1.14
N ARG A 93 -8.53 -9.82 1.76
CA ARG A 93 -7.58 -8.71 1.53
C ARG A 93 -6.34 -8.81 2.43
N TRP A 94 -6.16 -9.87 3.23
CA TRP A 94 -5.06 -10.02 4.19
C TRP A 94 -3.65 -9.86 3.58
N GLY A 95 -3.52 -10.13 2.27
CA GLY A 95 -2.29 -9.90 1.53
C GLY A 95 -1.80 -8.46 1.61
N ALA A 96 -2.72 -7.50 1.61
CA ALA A 96 -2.45 -6.06 1.53
C ALA A 96 -3.12 -5.23 2.64
N MET A 97 -3.77 -5.89 3.61
CA MET A 97 -4.50 -5.24 4.70
C MET A 97 -3.82 -5.48 6.05
N ALA A 98 -3.61 -4.41 6.81
CA ALA A 98 -3.19 -4.47 8.20
C ALA A 98 -4.33 -4.99 9.10
N TYR A 99 -4.00 -5.78 10.12
CA TYR A 99 -4.99 -6.36 11.02
C TYR A 99 -5.82 -5.31 11.78
N GLY A 100 -5.21 -4.21 12.20
CA GLY A 100 -5.91 -3.10 12.86
C GLY A 100 -7.04 -2.51 12.00
N ILE A 101 -6.88 -2.49 10.67
CA ILE A 101 -7.93 -2.06 9.74
C ILE A 101 -9.11 -3.04 9.78
N ARG A 102 -8.84 -4.36 9.73
CA ARG A 102 -9.88 -5.40 9.81
C ARG A 102 -10.68 -5.26 11.11
N LEU A 103 -9.99 -5.13 12.25
CA LEU A 103 -10.63 -4.96 13.55
C LEU A 103 -11.53 -3.72 13.60
N THR A 104 -11.03 -2.60 13.08
CA THR A 104 -11.81 -1.35 13.03
C THR A 104 -13.04 -1.52 12.17
N GLU A 105 -12.91 -2.13 10.98
CA GLU A 105 -14.05 -2.39 10.09
C GLU A 105 -15.08 -3.35 10.72
N GLU A 106 -14.65 -4.37 11.46
CA GLU A 106 -15.54 -5.29 12.18
C GLU A 106 -16.27 -4.62 13.34
N TYR A 107 -15.55 -3.84 14.15
CA TYR A 107 -16.15 -3.07 15.24
C TYR A 107 -17.20 -2.08 14.73
N LEU A 108 -16.86 -1.30 13.69
CA LEU A 108 -17.79 -0.35 13.09
C LEU A 108 -19.03 -1.04 12.53
N ARG A 109 -18.89 -2.23 11.92
CA ARG A 109 -20.04 -3.04 11.45
C ARG A 109 -20.93 -3.51 12.59
N ALA A 110 -20.37 -3.82 13.76
CA ALA A 110 -21.13 -4.26 14.91
C ALA A 110 -21.96 -3.13 15.53
N ILE A 111 -21.44 -1.90 15.55
CA ILE A 111 -22.11 -0.74 16.19
C ILE A 111 -23.00 0.08 15.25
N THR A 112 -22.89 -0.10 13.94
CA THR A 112 -23.72 0.59 12.94
C THR A 112 -24.93 -0.26 12.51
N ARG A 113 -25.09 -1.45 13.11
CA ARG A 113 -26.24 -2.33 12.91
C ARG A 113 -27.34 -2.07 13.92
#